data_AF-A0A9X4QNL8-F1
#
_entry.id   AF-A0A9X4QNL8-F1
#
_cell.length_a   1.000
_cell.length_b   1.000
_cell.length_c   1.000
_cell.angle_alpha   90.00
_cell.angle_beta   90.00
_cell.angle_gamma   90.00
#
_symmetry.space_group_name_H-M   'P 1'
#
loop_
_entity.id
_entity.type
_entity.pdbx_description
1 polymer ?
#
loop_
_entity_poly.entity_id
_entity_poly.type
_entity_poly.pdbx_seq_one_letter_code
_entity_poly.pdbx_strand_id
1 'polypeptide(L)'
;MEPDVRGRQPLYSVTYAVYGAMNGEPVTTAGDTAAFRVTAEGTTTITYYAEDRAYNQERPRTLDIHTDKTAPALTRIGAVKFRIDKRDDRCAAANSLSGIASDSCEQPLLDLPAYELEPGANAVTAKASDAAGNEAMKPLRAGF
;
A
#
# COMPACT_ATOMS: atom_id res chain seq x y z
N MET A 1 -44.49 -40.23 9.44
CA MET A 1 -43.46 -39.35 10.01
C MET A 1 -42.62 -38.88 8.85
N GLU A 2 -42.81 -37.64 8.44
CA GLU A 2 -42.21 -37.04 7.24
C GLU A 2 -40.86 -36.43 7.60
N PRO A 3 -39.77 -36.71 6.86
CA PRO A 3 -38.50 -36.04 7.11
C PRO A 3 -38.56 -34.61 6.54
N ASP A 4 -38.47 -33.62 7.44
CA ASP A 4 -38.32 -32.18 7.18
C ASP A 4 -37.10 -31.92 6.29
N VAL A 5 -37.31 -31.76 4.98
CA VAL A 5 -36.31 -31.27 4.03
C VAL A 5 -36.37 -29.75 3.94
N ARG A 6 -35.96 -29.05 5.01
CA ARG A 6 -35.43 -27.68 4.85
C ARG A 6 -34.02 -27.76 4.26
N GLY A 7 -33.93 -28.32 3.06
CA GLY A 7 -32.72 -28.39 2.28
C GLY A 7 -32.26 -26.97 1.98
N ARG A 8 -31.04 -26.63 2.37
CA ARG A 8 -30.38 -25.40 1.88
C ARG A 8 -30.45 -25.45 0.36
N GLN A 9 -31.22 -24.53 -0.23
CA GLN A 9 -31.31 -24.39 -1.68
C GLN A 9 -29.89 -24.04 -2.20
N PRO A 10 -29.44 -24.62 -3.33
CA PRO A 10 -28.15 -24.27 -3.89
C PRO A 10 -28.14 -22.79 -4.27
N LEU A 11 -27.04 -22.10 -3.97
CA LEU A 11 -26.79 -20.72 -4.37
C LEU A 11 -27.02 -20.54 -5.87
N TYR A 12 -27.70 -19.46 -6.24
CA TYR A 12 -28.06 -19.15 -7.62
C TYR A 12 -27.21 -18.04 -8.20
N SER A 13 -27.00 -16.96 -7.44
CA SER A 13 -26.23 -15.81 -7.86
C SER A 13 -25.55 -15.11 -6.69
N VAL A 14 -24.49 -14.37 -7.02
CA VAL A 14 -23.86 -13.38 -6.15
C VAL A 14 -23.92 -12.03 -6.83
N THR A 15 -24.35 -11.02 -6.09
CA THR A 15 -24.33 -9.62 -6.52
C THR A 15 -23.34 -8.86 -5.65
N TYR A 16 -22.48 -8.06 -6.29
CA TYR A 16 -21.53 -7.19 -5.59
C TYR A 16 -21.50 -5.79 -6.21
N ALA A 17 -21.15 -4.79 -5.40
CA ALA A 17 -20.88 -3.42 -5.82
C ALA A 17 -19.63 -2.92 -5.11
N VAL A 18 -18.89 -2.02 -5.75
CA VAL A 18 -17.64 -1.46 -5.21
C VAL A 18 -17.72 0.06 -5.13
N TYR A 19 -17.15 0.63 -4.06
CA TYR A 19 -17.16 2.06 -3.80
C TYR A 19 -15.85 2.55 -3.15
N GLY A 20 -15.62 3.85 -3.23
CA GLY A 20 -14.44 4.52 -2.66
C GLY A 20 -13.40 4.80 -3.72
N ALA A 21 -12.19 4.24 -3.55
CA ALA A 21 -11.10 4.37 -4.51
C ALA A 21 -11.44 3.83 -5.91
N MET A 22 -12.23 2.75 -5.95
CA MET A 22 -12.84 2.24 -7.17
C MET A 22 -14.35 2.26 -7.00
N ASN A 23 -15.06 2.74 -8.03
CA ASN A 23 -16.52 2.77 -8.04
C ASN A 23 -17.02 1.92 -9.21
N GLY A 24 -18.07 1.14 -8.97
CA GLY A 24 -18.69 0.29 -9.98
C GLY A 24 -20.13 -0.01 -9.63
N GLU A 25 -20.97 0.01 -10.65
CA GLU A 25 -22.38 -0.38 -10.53
C GLU A 25 -22.50 -1.83 -10.06
N PRO A 26 -23.61 -2.21 -9.39
CA PRO A 26 -23.84 -3.59 -8.98
C PRO A 26 -23.73 -4.58 -10.15
N VAL A 27 -22.98 -5.65 -9.95
CA VAL A 27 -22.80 -6.74 -10.90
C VAL A 27 -23.30 -8.03 -10.29
N THR A 28 -24.21 -8.70 -11.00
CA THR A 28 -24.72 -10.03 -10.64
C THR A 28 -24.05 -11.10 -11.48
N THR A 29 -23.48 -12.10 -10.82
CA THR A 29 -22.85 -13.28 -11.44
C THR A 29 -23.60 -14.54 -11.05
N ALA A 30 -23.81 -15.46 -11.98
CA ALA A 30 -24.42 -16.75 -11.69
C ALA A 30 -23.45 -17.66 -10.92
N GLY A 31 -23.98 -18.45 -9.99
CA GLY A 31 -23.21 -19.32 -9.10
C GLY A 31 -22.89 -18.67 -7.76
N ASP A 32 -21.90 -19.24 -7.06
CA ASP A 32 -21.47 -18.85 -5.71
C ASP A 32 -20.18 -18.02 -5.68
N THR A 33 -19.63 -17.73 -6.86
CA THR A 33 -18.32 -17.09 -7.02
C THR A 33 -18.40 -15.92 -7.99
N ALA A 34 -17.83 -14.78 -7.59
CA ALA A 34 -17.62 -13.63 -8.45
C ALA A 34 -16.13 -13.23 -8.43
N ALA A 35 -15.61 -12.75 -9.56
CA ALA A 35 -14.24 -12.31 -9.68
C ALA A 35 -14.16 -10.95 -10.37
N PHE A 36 -13.34 -10.06 -9.84
CA PHE A 36 -13.05 -8.76 -10.41
C PHE A 36 -11.66 -8.30 -9.96
N ARG A 37 -11.13 -7.28 -10.63
CA ARG A 37 -9.82 -6.71 -10.31
C ARG A 37 -10.01 -5.39 -9.56
N VAL A 38 -9.34 -5.24 -8.43
CA VAL A 38 -9.17 -3.96 -7.74
C VAL A 38 -7.87 -3.35 -8.23
N THR A 39 -7.95 -2.21 -8.91
CA THR A 39 -6.77 -1.59 -9.55
C THR A 39 -6.40 -0.23 -8.97
N ALA A 40 -7.37 0.49 -8.42
CA ALA A 40 -7.17 1.81 -7.82
C ALA A 40 -6.47 1.73 -6.47
N GLU A 41 -5.60 2.69 -6.19
CA GLU A 41 -4.99 2.88 -4.88
C GLU A 41 -5.96 3.54 -3.90
N GLY A 42 -5.81 3.22 -2.62
CA GLY A 42 -6.70 3.63 -1.55
C GLY A 42 -7.62 2.49 -1.07
N THR A 43 -8.66 2.89 -0.36
CA THR A 43 -9.64 1.94 0.21
C THR A 43 -10.77 1.73 -0.79
N THR A 44 -10.91 0.49 -1.25
CA THR A 44 -12.08 0.04 -2.01
C THR A 44 -12.92 -0.85 -1.11
N THR A 45 -14.16 -0.44 -0.87
CA THR A 45 -15.08 -1.28 -0.13
C THR A 45 -15.99 -2.04 -1.09
N ILE A 46 -16.21 -3.30 -0.78
CA ILE A 46 -17.03 -4.22 -1.55
C ILE A 46 -18.27 -4.53 -0.71
N THR A 47 -19.46 -4.23 -1.22
CA THR A 47 -20.71 -4.77 -0.67
C THR A 47 -21.16 -5.94 -1.52
N TYR A 48 -21.52 -7.07 -0.90
CA TYR A 48 -21.96 -8.26 -1.62
C TYR A 48 -23.06 -9.02 -0.87
N TYR A 49 -23.88 -9.74 -1.63
CA TYR A 49 -24.90 -10.67 -1.13
C TYR A 49 -25.16 -11.76 -2.16
N ALA A 50 -25.66 -12.90 -1.71
CA ALA A 50 -26.14 -13.98 -2.56
C ALA A 50 -27.67 -14.14 -2.56
N GLU A 51 -28.17 -14.77 -3.62
CA GLU A 51 -29.57 -15.19 -3.76
C GLU A 51 -29.62 -16.69 -4.12
N ASP A 52 -30.64 -17.39 -3.63
CA ASP A 52 -30.96 -18.76 -4.04
C ASP A 52 -31.96 -18.80 -5.21
N ARG A 53 -32.27 -20.01 -5.71
CA ARG A 53 -33.22 -20.18 -6.83
C ARG A 53 -34.67 -19.83 -6.51
N ALA A 54 -34.99 -19.66 -5.22
CA ALA A 54 -36.29 -19.21 -4.76
C ALA A 54 -36.31 -17.68 -4.52
N TYR A 55 -35.25 -16.96 -4.93
CA TYR A 55 -35.09 -15.52 -4.75
C TYR A 55 -35.00 -15.10 -3.28
N ASN A 56 -34.54 -15.99 -2.39
CA ASN A 56 -34.20 -15.61 -1.03
C ASN A 56 -32.82 -14.92 -1.02
N GLN A 57 -32.82 -13.64 -0.69
CA GLN A 57 -31.60 -12.83 -0.57
C GLN A 57 -31.01 -12.91 0.83
N GLU A 58 -29.70 -13.10 0.95
CA GLU A 58 -29.03 -12.90 2.24
C GLU A 58 -28.83 -11.41 2.57
N ARG A 59 -28.51 -11.12 3.85
CA ARG A 59 -28.12 -9.77 4.26
C ARG A 59 -26.80 -9.37 3.60
N PRO A 60 -26.71 -8.16 3.02
CA PRO A 60 -25.46 -7.67 2.46
C PRO A 60 -24.33 -7.63 3.49
N ARG A 61 -23.13 -7.99 3.04
CA ARG A 61 -21.88 -7.93 3.80
C ARG A 61 -20.92 -6.97 3.14
N THR A 62 -19.97 -6.47 3.92
CA THR A 62 -18.95 -5.54 3.47
C THR A 62 -17.55 -6.11 3.66
N LEU A 63 -16.64 -5.77 2.74
CA LEU A 63 -15.22 -6.07 2.83
C LEU A 63 -14.41 -4.86 2.35
N ASP A 64 -13.50 -4.38 3.19
CA ASP A 64 -12.58 -3.30 2.85
C ASP A 64 -11.25 -3.84 2.32
N ILE A 65 -10.86 -3.39 1.14
CA ILE A 65 -9.58 -3.70 0.50
C ILE A 65 -8.74 -2.43 0.46
N HIS A 66 -7.57 -2.48 1.09
CA HIS A 66 -6.60 -1.39 1.08
C HIS A 66 -5.51 -1.71 0.06
N THR A 67 -5.36 -0.86 -0.95
CA THR A 67 -4.33 -1.00 -1.99
C THR A 67 -3.38 0.19 -1.93
N ASP A 68 -2.10 -0.06 -1.72
CA ASP A 68 -1.04 0.94 -1.81
C ASP A 68 0.11 0.38 -2.64
N LYS A 69 0.42 1.06 -3.75
CA LYS A 69 1.50 0.75 -4.68
C LYS A 69 2.52 1.90 -4.73
N THR A 70 2.35 2.92 -3.90
CA THR A 70 3.09 4.16 -3.95
C THR A 70 4.28 4.06 -3.01
N ALA A 71 5.48 3.99 -3.60
CA ALA A 71 6.72 4.02 -2.82
C ALA A 71 6.88 5.33 -2.01
N PRO A 72 7.57 5.30 -0.85
CA PRO A 72 7.92 6.50 -0.11
C PRO A 72 8.66 7.56 -0.95
N ALA A 73 8.31 8.82 -0.75
CA ALA A 73 9.04 9.96 -1.31
C ALA A 73 10.24 10.31 -0.44
N LEU A 74 11.45 10.24 -1.02
CA LEU A 74 12.70 10.63 -0.35
C LEU A 74 13.15 12.04 -0.78
N THR A 75 13.35 12.91 0.19
CA THR A 75 13.81 14.30 -0.02
C THR A 75 15.03 14.60 0.84
N ARG A 76 16.08 15.18 0.25
CA ARG A 76 17.20 15.71 1.04
C ARG A 76 16.74 16.99 1.74
N ILE A 77 17.06 17.12 3.02
CA ILE A 77 16.74 18.31 3.81
C ILE A 77 18.01 19.01 4.27
N GLY A 78 18.01 20.33 4.17
CA GLY A 78 19.14 21.18 4.56
C GLY A 78 20.34 21.11 3.62
N ALA A 79 21.36 21.90 3.95
CA ALA A 79 22.66 21.84 3.29
C ALA A 79 23.49 20.71 3.90
N VAL A 80 24.26 20.03 3.05
CA VAL A 80 25.27 19.06 3.51
C VAL A 80 26.30 19.83 4.35
N LYS A 81 26.49 19.43 5.61
CA LYS A 81 27.53 19.98 6.46
C LYS A 81 28.66 18.98 6.61
N PHE A 82 29.88 19.46 6.46
CA PHE A 82 31.09 18.68 6.69
C PHE A 82 31.78 19.21 7.95
N ARG A 83 32.05 18.30 8.89
CA ARG A 83 32.99 18.48 9.98
C ARG A 83 34.18 17.55 9.72
N ILE A 84 35.34 17.86 10.30
CA ILE A 84 36.54 17.03 10.14
C ILE A 84 36.24 15.57 10.51
N ASP A 85 35.43 15.36 11.54
CA ASP A 85 35.06 14.07 12.10
C ASP A 85 33.75 13.47 11.56
N LYS A 86 32.93 14.24 10.84
CA LYS A 86 31.58 13.78 10.46
C LYS A 86 30.97 14.52 9.28
N ARG A 87 30.17 13.82 8.49
CA ARG A 87 29.23 14.41 7.52
C ARG A 87 27.79 14.40 8.08
N ASP A 88 27.12 15.55 8.06
CA ASP A 88 25.69 15.68 8.38
C ASP A 88 24.92 15.91 7.08
N ASP A 89 24.39 14.84 6.50
CA ASP A 89 23.48 14.85 5.35
C ASP A 89 22.19 14.18 5.78
N ARG A 90 21.11 14.93 5.67
CA ARG A 90 19.81 14.55 6.21
C ARG A 90 18.83 14.37 5.07
N CYS A 91 17.92 13.45 5.27
CA CYS A 91 16.76 13.31 4.41
C CYS A 91 15.48 13.28 5.24
N ALA A 92 14.36 13.27 4.53
CA ALA A 92 13.05 12.96 5.05
C ALA A 92 12.40 11.95 4.10
N ALA A 93 11.66 11.00 4.68
CA ALA A 93 10.78 10.09 3.98
C ALA A 93 9.33 10.49 4.24
N ALA A 94 8.47 10.38 3.22
CA ALA A 94 7.04 10.61 3.36
C ALA A 94 6.25 9.61 2.51
N ASN A 95 5.20 9.02 3.09
CA ASN A 95 4.17 8.25 2.39
C ASN A 95 2.83 8.59 3.06
N SER A 96 1.82 8.97 2.27
CA SER A 96 0.52 9.41 2.78
C SER A 96 -0.55 8.32 2.80
N LEU A 97 -0.31 7.16 2.21
CA LEU A 97 -1.32 6.12 2.00
C LEU A 97 -1.23 4.99 3.02
N SER A 98 -0.03 4.44 3.25
CA SER A 98 0.24 3.43 4.28
C SER A 98 1.20 3.91 5.38
N GLY A 99 1.81 5.09 5.22
CA GLY A 99 2.78 5.63 6.18
C GLY A 99 4.18 5.03 6.01
N ILE A 100 5.14 5.44 6.84
CA ILE A 100 6.52 4.93 6.78
C ILE A 100 6.70 3.78 7.77
N ALA A 101 7.22 2.65 7.30
CA ALA A 101 7.57 1.50 8.14
C ALA A 101 9.02 1.54 8.60
N SER A 102 9.95 1.92 7.71
CA SER A 102 11.35 2.15 8.06
C SER A 102 12.02 3.12 7.10
N ASP A 103 13.00 3.87 7.58
CA ASP A 103 13.83 4.70 6.70
C ASP A 103 15.24 4.91 7.26
N SER A 104 16.16 5.30 6.38
CA SER A 104 17.54 5.63 6.75
C SER A 104 17.72 7.11 7.12
N CYS A 105 16.65 7.91 7.13
CA CYS A 105 16.69 9.35 7.35
C CYS A 105 16.67 9.74 8.83
N GLU A 106 16.33 8.82 9.73
CA GLU A 106 16.44 9.02 11.19
C GLU A 106 17.91 9.09 11.68
N GLN A 107 18.86 8.62 10.87
CA GLN A 107 20.28 8.62 11.17
C GLN A 107 21.07 9.41 10.12
N PRO A 108 22.30 9.86 10.45
CA PRO A 108 23.21 10.39 9.43
C PRO A 108 23.44 9.34 8.35
N LEU A 109 23.23 9.72 7.09
CA LEU A 109 23.38 8.80 5.94
C LEU A 109 24.84 8.37 5.68
N LEU A 110 25.80 8.99 6.38
CA LEU A 110 27.20 8.63 6.33
C LEU A 110 27.87 8.98 7.65
N ASP A 111 28.50 7.99 8.27
CA ASP A 111 29.26 8.14 9.51
C ASP A 111 30.75 7.89 9.23
N LEU A 112 31.32 8.72 8.35
CA LEU A 112 32.74 8.72 8.03
C LEU A 112 33.32 10.13 8.18
N PRO A 113 34.59 10.26 8.62
CA PRO A 113 35.29 11.53 8.65
C PRO A 113 35.44 12.10 7.23
N ALA A 114 35.38 13.43 7.11
CA ALA A 114 35.43 14.07 5.79
C ALA A 114 36.80 13.89 5.08
N TYR A 115 37.89 13.66 5.83
CA TYR A 115 39.22 13.48 5.28
C TYR A 115 39.47 12.08 4.68
N GLU A 116 38.57 11.12 4.90
CA GLU A 116 38.64 9.78 4.28
C GLU A 116 37.90 9.74 2.94
N LEU A 117 37.22 10.82 2.57
CA LEU A 117 36.48 10.91 1.32
C LEU A 117 37.43 11.33 0.20
N GLU A 118 37.47 10.52 -0.86
CA GLU A 118 38.24 10.87 -2.05
C GLU A 118 37.70 12.18 -2.67
N PRO A 119 38.57 13.06 -3.18
CA PRO A 119 38.14 14.25 -3.91
C PRO A 119 37.23 13.86 -5.09
N GLY A 120 36.01 14.40 -5.11
CA GLY A 120 35.03 14.11 -6.14
C GLY A 120 33.61 13.91 -5.61
N ALA A 121 32.74 13.42 -6.48
CA ALA A 121 31.33 13.20 -6.17
C ALA A 121 31.15 11.96 -5.30
N ASN A 122 31.08 12.15 -3.98
CA ASN A 122 30.74 11.10 -3.04
C ASN A 122 29.21 11.03 -2.91
N ALA A 123 28.62 9.84 -3.14
CA ALA A 123 27.17 9.65 -3.04
C ALA A 123 26.82 8.80 -1.82
N VAL A 124 25.83 9.25 -1.05
CA VAL A 124 25.20 8.46 0.02
C VAL A 124 23.81 8.05 -0.44
N THR A 125 23.30 6.90 -0.02
CA THR A 125 21.99 6.43 -0.48
C THR A 125 20.98 6.50 0.66
N ALA A 126 19.92 7.29 0.49
CA ALA A 126 18.76 7.24 1.35
C ALA A 126 17.85 6.09 0.94
N LYS A 127 17.25 5.39 1.91
CA LYS A 127 16.28 4.30 1.69
C LYS A 127 15.07 4.48 2.60
N ALA A 128 13.91 4.05 2.13
CA ALA A 128 12.71 3.96 2.94
C ALA A 128 11.80 2.82 2.44
N SER A 129 11.04 2.23 3.37
CA SER A 129 9.93 1.32 3.09
C SER A 129 8.66 1.80 3.79
N ASP A 130 7.51 1.57 3.17
CA ASP A 130 6.20 1.84 3.77
C ASP A 130 5.56 0.60 4.40
N ALA A 131 4.39 0.78 5.03
CA ALA A 131 3.68 -0.31 5.68
C ALA A 131 3.01 -1.28 4.70
N ALA A 132 2.85 -0.88 3.43
CA ALA A 132 2.40 -1.75 2.35
C ALA A 132 3.54 -2.55 1.70
N GLY A 133 4.80 -2.29 2.09
CA GLY A 133 5.99 -2.97 1.61
C GLY A 133 6.58 -2.35 0.33
N ASN A 134 6.13 -1.16 -0.10
CA ASN A 134 6.77 -0.45 -1.20
C ASN A 134 8.08 0.18 -0.73
N GLU A 135 9.10 0.16 -1.58
CA GLU A 135 10.45 0.61 -1.26
C GLU A 135 10.89 1.77 -2.16
N ALA A 136 11.69 2.68 -1.59
CA ALA A 136 12.35 3.76 -2.32
C ALA A 136 13.83 3.83 -1.97
N MET A 137 14.65 4.15 -2.97
CA MET A 137 16.07 4.43 -2.81
C MET A 137 16.44 5.69 -3.60
N LYS A 138 17.21 6.58 -3.00
CA LYS A 138 17.64 7.82 -3.67
C LYS A 138 19.11 8.15 -3.37
N PRO A 139 19.97 8.23 -4.40
CA PRO A 139 21.34 8.69 -4.21
C PRO A 139 21.34 10.21 -3.96
N LEU A 140 22.02 10.61 -2.90
CA LEU A 140 22.22 11.98 -2.47
C LEU A 140 23.70 12.31 -2.67
N ARG A 141 24.02 13.06 -3.73
CA ARG A 141 25.41 13.42 -4.08
C ARG A 141 25.92 14.56 -3.20
N ALA A 142 27.14 14.45 -2.71
CA ALA A 142 27.89 15.54 -2.11
C ALA A 142 28.97 15.97 -3.11
N GLY A 143 29.00 17.25 -3.46
CA GLY A 143 30.18 17.83 -4.11
C GLY A 143 31.20 18.19 -3.03
N PHE A 144 32.46 17.89 -3.29
CA PHE A 144 33.63 18.53 -2.67
C PHE A 144 34.13 19.61 -3.61
#